data_AF-A0A8T5JU90-F1
#
_entry.id   AF-A0A8T5JU90-F1
#
_cell.length_a   1.000
_cell.length_b   1.000
_cell.length_c   1.000
_cell.angle_alpha   90.00
_cell.angle_beta   90.00
_cell.angle_gamma   90.00
#
_symmetry.space_group_name_H-M   'P 1'
#
loop_
_entity.id
_entity.type
_entity.pdbx_description
1 polymer ?
#
loop_
_entity_poly.entity_id
_entity_poly.type
_entity_poly.pdbx_seq_one_letter_code
_entity_poly.pdbx_strand_id
1 'polypeptide(L)'
;MKKIKDYFLNKLFFPKVALIETPGIILSKTTRKYSKHSSLKRIIFDFENIIIEIYKTTTKKIGKKKTSKLWYEIGKDVGTMYFSFSKNKKIPKSLIPNILEYIIKNLQVSGGSGLNTFKFDMKNKTLMLSGKSNAYCRKTADASMTAGLMSGIFSFFMEENIEANALCKNCPDNCKIFLSPKIKEKYIPQKILNNVETYELKQKTPTKGFSFQDFVKFKKIKINEDGKNFFENFLILPTSPRFLDLIIKKYQDNNLENELNLAIRNSTNKIGKTLFNNQNNNQSLQKLQHIYSAFGWGHVDITKGKKLIINVDEIPFSKQSENYFISHILGFLDCIYAKKIKFENIKRYNTNSATLSFCP
;
A
#
# COMPACT_ATOMS: atom_id res chain seq x y z
N MET A 1 17.91 -28.73 -17.79
CA MET A 1 17.24 -28.26 -16.56
C MET A 1 17.90 -27.07 -15.84
N LYS A 2 19.03 -26.51 -16.31
CA LYS A 2 19.66 -25.31 -15.68
C LYS A 2 18.98 -23.95 -15.99
N LYS A 3 18.04 -23.88 -16.96
CA LYS A 3 17.40 -22.61 -17.39
C LYS A 3 16.11 -22.21 -16.64
N ILE A 4 15.59 -23.03 -15.71
CA ILE A 4 14.32 -22.78 -14.98
C ILE A 4 14.57 -22.13 -13.60
N LYS A 5 15.72 -22.37 -12.97
CA LYS A 5 16.08 -21.74 -11.69
C LYS A 5 16.42 -20.25 -11.84
N ASP A 6 17.17 -19.89 -12.90
CA ASP A 6 17.45 -18.48 -13.24
C ASP A 6 16.19 -17.69 -13.65
N TYR A 7 15.15 -18.41 -14.03
CA TYR A 7 13.89 -17.88 -14.55
C TYR A 7 12.92 -17.43 -13.44
N PHE A 8 12.99 -18.01 -12.25
CA PHE A 8 12.01 -17.81 -11.18
C PHE A 8 12.43 -16.82 -10.08
N LEU A 9 13.73 -16.69 -9.83
CA LEU A 9 14.19 -16.07 -8.57
C LEU A 9 14.24 -14.54 -8.58
N ASN A 10 14.17 -13.88 -9.74
CA ASN A 10 14.47 -12.45 -9.82
C ASN A 10 13.29 -11.53 -10.13
N LYS A 11 12.06 -12.03 -10.33
CA LYS A 11 11.04 -11.23 -11.04
C LYS A 11 9.56 -11.45 -10.63
N LEU A 12 8.99 -10.38 -10.03
CA LEU A 12 7.61 -9.85 -10.12
C LEU A 12 6.54 -10.16 -9.07
N PHE A 13 6.09 -9.09 -8.40
CA PHE A 13 5.25 -8.92 -7.19
C PHE A 13 6.08 -9.03 -5.92
N PHE A 14 6.39 -7.86 -5.35
CA PHE A 14 7.29 -7.66 -4.20
C PHE A 14 8.47 -8.63 -4.16
N PRO A 15 9.36 -8.69 -5.17
CA PRO A 15 10.51 -9.56 -5.06
C PRO A 15 11.28 -9.22 -3.78
N LYS A 16 12.16 -10.12 -3.35
CA LYS A 16 13.44 -9.70 -2.74
C LYS A 16 14.09 -8.74 -3.74
N VAL A 17 13.68 -7.48 -3.77
CA VAL A 17 13.99 -6.57 -4.85
C VAL A 17 15.45 -6.19 -4.71
N ALA A 18 16.16 -6.01 -5.83
CA ALA A 18 17.17 -4.96 -5.87
C ALA A 18 16.42 -3.64 -5.64
N LEU A 19 16.20 -3.30 -4.37
CA LEU A 19 15.63 -2.03 -3.96
C LEU A 19 16.73 -1.01 -4.28
N ILE A 20 16.47 -0.14 -5.27
CA ILE A 20 17.28 1.07 -5.38
C ILE A 20 16.75 1.94 -4.25
N GLU A 21 17.41 1.84 -3.11
CA GLU A 21 17.08 2.59 -1.91
C GLU A 21 18.07 3.71 -1.78
N THR A 22 17.55 4.90 -1.95
CA THR A 22 18.22 6.12 -1.52
C THR A 22 17.31 6.76 -0.49
N PRO A 23 17.84 7.57 0.45
CA PRO A 23 17.00 8.33 1.36
C PRO A 23 15.84 9.01 0.61
N GLY A 24 14.61 8.78 1.06
CA GLY A 24 13.40 9.33 0.46
C GLY A 24 12.81 8.55 -0.72
N ILE A 25 13.55 7.62 -1.36
CA ILE A 25 13.10 6.92 -2.58
C ILE A 25 13.29 5.41 -2.42
N ILE A 26 12.20 4.66 -2.63
CA ILE A 26 12.25 3.19 -2.72
C ILE A 26 11.70 2.78 -4.07
N LEU A 27 12.54 2.16 -4.89
CA LEU A 27 12.13 1.62 -6.18
C LEU A 27 12.14 0.10 -6.17
N SER A 28 10.99 -0.49 -6.48
CA SER A 28 10.91 -1.89 -6.82
C SER A 28 11.18 -2.11 -8.31
N LYS A 29 12.16 -2.96 -8.63
CA LYS A 29 12.39 -3.42 -10.00
C LYS A 29 11.31 -4.46 -10.35
N THR A 30 10.35 -4.04 -11.18
CA THR A 30 9.46 -4.98 -11.87
C THR A 30 10.14 -5.43 -13.15
N THR A 31 10.81 -6.55 -13.01
CA THR A 31 11.64 -7.14 -14.04
C THR A 31 10.76 -7.92 -15.02
N ARG A 32 10.80 -7.58 -16.32
CA ARG A 32 9.86 -8.15 -17.31
C ARG A 32 10.45 -9.32 -18.10
N LYS A 33 9.71 -10.44 -18.16
CA LYS A 33 9.82 -11.43 -19.25
C LYS A 33 8.83 -11.11 -20.40
N TYR A 34 7.70 -10.47 -20.08
CA TYR A 34 6.58 -10.28 -21.01
C TYR A 34 6.41 -8.83 -21.51
N SER A 35 7.39 -7.95 -21.37
CA SER A 35 7.29 -6.57 -21.89
C SER A 35 8.65 -5.93 -22.13
N LYS A 36 8.68 -4.91 -23.00
CA LYS A 36 9.90 -4.41 -23.67
C LYS A 36 10.89 -3.62 -22.78
N HIS A 37 10.53 -3.20 -21.56
CA HIS A 37 11.42 -2.43 -20.66
C HIS A 37 11.28 -2.88 -19.22
N SER A 38 12.36 -3.02 -18.44
CA SER A 38 12.25 -3.13 -16.97
C SER A 38 11.63 -1.86 -16.41
N SER A 39 10.46 -1.95 -15.76
CA SER A 39 9.82 -0.80 -15.12
C SER A 39 10.23 -0.72 -13.65
N LEU A 40 10.67 0.46 -13.20
CA LEU A 40 10.83 0.78 -11.79
C LEU A 40 9.48 1.27 -11.26
N LYS A 41 9.06 0.79 -10.09
CA LYS A 41 7.84 1.27 -9.42
C LYS A 41 8.21 1.87 -8.07
N ARG A 42 7.73 3.10 -7.81
CA ARG A 42 7.82 3.76 -6.51
C ARG A 42 7.04 2.95 -5.48
N ILE A 43 7.71 2.58 -4.41
CA ILE A 43 7.14 1.96 -3.22
C ILE A 43 7.22 2.97 -2.08
N ILE A 44 6.20 2.94 -1.24
CA ILE A 44 6.16 3.62 0.04
C ILE A 44 5.76 2.59 1.11
N PHE A 45 6.27 2.74 2.32
CA PHE A 45 5.81 1.96 3.46
C PHE A 45 4.82 2.77 4.28
N ASP A 46 3.73 2.14 4.68
CA ASP A 46 2.73 2.74 5.54
C ASP A 46 2.36 1.81 6.69
N PHE A 47 1.87 2.38 7.79
CA PHE A 47 1.48 1.62 8.96
C PHE A 47 0.17 0.89 8.72
N GLU A 48 0.15 -0.43 8.99
CA GLU A 48 -1.06 -1.25 8.88
C GLU A 48 -2.24 -0.63 9.65
N ASN A 49 -1.96 -0.06 10.83
CA ASN A 49 -2.93 0.55 11.72
C ASN A 49 -3.74 1.68 11.05
N ILE A 50 -3.19 2.38 10.07
CA ILE A 50 -3.91 3.43 9.33
C ILE A 50 -5.04 2.82 8.52
N ILE A 51 -4.74 1.80 7.71
CA ILE A 51 -5.72 1.07 6.88
C ILE A 51 -6.84 0.49 7.75
N ILE A 52 -6.50 -0.04 8.93
CA ILE A 52 -7.50 -0.58 9.87
C ILE A 52 -8.40 0.52 10.44
N GLU A 53 -7.83 1.67 10.83
CA GLU A 53 -8.60 2.78 11.38
C GLU A 53 -9.51 3.40 10.32
N ILE A 54 -9.05 3.48 9.06
CA ILE A 54 -9.86 3.91 7.93
C ILE A 54 -11.09 2.99 7.83
N TYR A 55 -10.90 1.67 7.79
CA TYR A 55 -12.03 0.73 7.71
C TYR A 55 -13.01 0.87 8.89
N LYS A 56 -12.48 0.95 10.12
CA LYS A 56 -13.30 1.05 11.33
C LYS A 56 -14.11 2.35 11.35
N THR A 57 -13.49 3.47 10.97
CA THR A 57 -14.16 4.78 10.90
C THR A 57 -15.25 4.77 9.83
N THR A 58 -14.97 4.22 8.65
CA THR A 58 -15.98 4.07 7.59
C THR A 58 -17.11 3.15 8.02
N THR A 59 -16.81 2.04 8.69
CA THR A 59 -17.83 1.11 9.21
C THR A 59 -18.79 1.81 10.18
N LYS A 60 -18.27 2.67 11.07
CA LYS A 60 -19.10 3.47 11.97
C LYS A 60 -20.00 4.46 11.21
N LYS A 61 -19.51 5.00 10.08
CA LYS A 61 -20.24 6.00 9.28
C LYS A 61 -21.34 5.40 8.40
N ILE A 62 -21.03 4.36 7.63
CA ILE A 62 -21.93 3.83 6.59
C ILE A 62 -22.40 2.40 6.86
N GLY A 63 -21.98 1.79 7.98
CA GLY A 63 -22.28 0.42 8.34
C GLY A 63 -21.37 -0.61 7.66
N LYS A 64 -21.29 -1.81 8.26
CA LYS A 64 -20.39 -2.89 7.82
C LYS A 64 -20.67 -3.31 6.38
N LYS A 65 -21.92 -3.60 6.01
CA LYS A 65 -22.29 -4.08 4.67
C LYS A 65 -21.84 -3.13 3.54
N LYS A 66 -22.07 -1.82 3.70
CA LYS A 66 -21.64 -0.82 2.71
C LYS A 66 -20.12 -0.68 2.68
N THR A 67 -19.47 -0.72 3.84
CA THR A 67 -18.00 -0.66 3.94
C THR A 67 -17.34 -1.88 3.29
N SER A 68 -17.82 -3.09 3.57
CA SER A 68 -17.37 -4.33 2.93
C SER A 68 -17.48 -4.25 1.41
N LYS A 69 -18.60 -3.71 0.89
CA LYS A 69 -18.78 -3.48 -0.55
C LYS A 69 -17.73 -2.50 -1.09
N LEU A 70 -17.57 -1.32 -0.48
CA LEU A 70 -16.59 -0.32 -0.90
C LEU A 70 -15.16 -0.90 -0.94
N TRP A 71 -14.78 -1.63 0.10
CA TRP A 71 -13.45 -2.24 0.17
C TRP A 71 -13.26 -3.39 -0.81
N TYR A 72 -14.32 -4.15 -1.14
CA TYR A 72 -14.28 -5.10 -2.25
C TYR A 72 -13.99 -4.41 -3.58
N GLU A 73 -14.66 -3.29 -3.86
CA GLU A 73 -14.46 -2.52 -5.10
C GLU A 73 -13.04 -1.95 -5.18
N ILE A 74 -12.55 -1.32 -4.10
CA ILE A 74 -11.15 -0.85 -4.00
C ILE A 74 -10.19 -2.01 -4.27
N GLY A 75 -10.40 -3.16 -3.62
CA GLY A 75 -9.59 -4.35 -3.83
C GLY A 75 -9.57 -4.76 -5.30
N LYS A 76 -10.74 -4.86 -5.94
CA LYS A 76 -10.86 -5.31 -7.33
C LYS A 76 -10.15 -4.36 -8.30
N ASP A 77 -10.32 -3.06 -8.11
CA ASP A 77 -9.59 -2.05 -8.90
C ASP A 77 -8.09 -2.18 -8.71
N VAL A 78 -7.61 -2.33 -7.46
CA VAL A 78 -6.18 -2.53 -7.19
C VAL A 78 -5.66 -3.80 -7.86
N GLY A 79 -6.40 -4.90 -7.77
CA GLY A 79 -6.05 -6.18 -8.39
C GLY A 79 -5.89 -6.03 -9.90
N THR A 80 -6.85 -5.40 -10.57
CA THR A 80 -6.79 -5.15 -12.02
C THR A 80 -5.70 -4.14 -12.40
N MET A 81 -5.47 -3.11 -11.59
CA MET A 81 -4.45 -2.08 -11.81
C MET A 81 -3.06 -2.66 -11.95
N TYR A 82 -2.68 -3.63 -11.12
CA TYR A 82 -1.33 -4.18 -11.18
C TYR A 82 -1.01 -4.86 -12.52
N PHE A 83 -2.03 -5.28 -13.26
CA PHE A 83 -1.90 -5.99 -14.53
C PHE A 83 -2.21 -5.14 -15.76
N SER A 84 -2.81 -3.96 -15.62
CA SER A 84 -2.91 -2.99 -16.74
C SER A 84 -1.52 -2.52 -17.24
N PHE A 85 -0.46 -2.67 -16.43
CA PHE A 85 0.92 -2.38 -16.82
C PHE A 85 1.59 -3.46 -17.67
N SER A 86 1.02 -4.67 -17.76
CA SER A 86 1.46 -5.67 -18.73
C SER A 86 0.74 -5.42 -20.04
N LYS A 87 1.37 -4.63 -20.94
CA LYS A 87 0.90 -4.47 -22.32
C LYS A 87 0.70 -5.86 -22.97
N ASN A 88 -0.56 -6.26 -23.14
CA ASN A 88 -1.16 -7.27 -24.02
C ASN A 88 -0.22 -8.35 -24.60
N LYS A 89 0.59 -9.05 -23.79
CA LYS A 89 1.16 -10.34 -24.21
C LYS A 89 0.28 -11.44 -23.62
N LYS A 90 -0.31 -12.26 -24.49
CA LYS A 90 -1.02 -13.47 -24.08
C LYS A 90 -0.10 -14.32 -23.21
N ILE A 91 -0.46 -14.46 -21.93
CA ILE A 91 0.28 -15.29 -20.98
C ILE A 91 -0.04 -16.75 -21.32
N PRO A 92 0.95 -17.63 -21.56
CA PRO A 92 0.67 -19.04 -21.80
C PRO A 92 -0.13 -19.63 -20.63
N LYS A 93 -1.27 -20.27 -20.93
CA LYS A 93 -2.16 -20.85 -19.90
C LYS A 93 -1.44 -21.79 -18.94
N SER A 94 -0.43 -22.51 -19.43
CA SER A 94 0.42 -23.41 -18.64
C SER A 94 1.26 -22.71 -17.57
N LEU A 95 1.51 -21.41 -17.68
CA LEU A 95 2.30 -20.63 -16.71
C LEU A 95 1.44 -19.90 -15.68
N ILE A 96 0.14 -19.75 -15.93
CA ILE A 96 -0.78 -19.01 -15.05
C ILE A 96 -0.76 -19.56 -13.61
N PRO A 97 -0.82 -20.88 -13.34
CA PRO A 97 -0.79 -21.39 -11.97
C PRO A 97 0.46 -20.98 -11.20
N ASN A 98 1.64 -21.08 -11.81
CA ASN A 98 2.89 -20.73 -11.14
C ASN A 98 3.01 -19.21 -10.90
N ILE A 99 2.49 -18.40 -11.83
CA ILE A 99 2.46 -16.94 -11.66
C ILE A 99 1.51 -16.57 -10.51
N LEU A 100 0.32 -17.18 -10.46
CA LEU A 100 -0.66 -16.95 -9.38
C LEU A 100 -0.11 -17.41 -8.02
N GLU A 101 0.50 -18.58 -7.94
CA GLU A 101 1.18 -19.07 -6.74
C GLU A 101 2.23 -18.07 -6.26
N TYR A 102 3.07 -17.57 -7.17
CA TYR A 102 4.07 -16.57 -6.84
C TYR A 102 3.43 -15.28 -6.29
N ILE A 103 2.40 -14.75 -6.97
CA ILE A 103 1.69 -13.54 -6.51
C ILE A 103 1.12 -13.75 -5.11
N ILE A 104 0.44 -14.87 -4.87
CA ILE A 104 -0.15 -15.18 -3.57
C ILE A 104 0.93 -15.27 -2.49
N LYS A 105 2.06 -15.95 -2.75
CA LYS A 105 3.20 -16.03 -1.82
C LYS A 105 3.78 -14.67 -1.48
N ASN A 106 3.85 -13.74 -2.43
CA ASN A 106 4.36 -12.40 -2.16
C ASN A 106 3.35 -11.52 -1.40
N LEU A 107 2.06 -11.67 -1.66
CA LEU A 107 1.01 -11.03 -0.86
C LEU A 107 0.99 -11.54 0.59
N GLN A 108 1.37 -12.81 0.82
CA GLN A 108 1.54 -13.36 2.17
C GLN A 108 2.68 -12.64 2.91
N VAL A 109 3.85 -12.53 2.28
CA VAL A 109 5.05 -11.88 2.83
C VAL A 109 4.80 -10.39 3.12
N SER A 110 4.07 -9.70 2.25
CA SER A 110 3.76 -8.28 2.43
C SER A 110 2.71 -8.00 3.52
N GLY A 111 2.25 -9.03 4.25
CA GLY A 111 1.18 -8.92 5.25
C GLY A 111 -0.22 -8.71 4.65
N GLY A 112 -0.38 -8.78 3.33
CA GLY A 112 -1.62 -8.47 2.61
C GLY A 112 -2.62 -9.62 2.53
N SER A 113 -2.20 -10.88 2.73
CA SER A 113 -3.10 -12.03 2.75
C SER A 113 -2.63 -13.13 3.70
N GLY A 114 -3.50 -13.55 4.62
CA GLY A 114 -3.29 -14.72 5.47
C GLY A 114 -3.85 -15.99 4.85
N LEU A 115 -3.70 -16.14 3.55
CA LEU A 115 -4.28 -17.26 2.81
C LEU A 115 -3.15 -18.19 2.41
N ASN A 116 -2.78 -19.09 3.32
CA ASN A 116 -1.59 -19.95 3.26
C ASN A 116 -1.69 -21.08 2.24
N THR A 117 -2.91 -21.43 1.83
CA THR A 117 -3.20 -22.51 0.90
C THR A 117 -4.06 -21.99 -0.24
N PHE A 118 -3.78 -22.49 -1.44
CA PHE A 118 -4.57 -22.16 -2.63
C PHE A 118 -4.81 -23.43 -3.44
N LYS A 119 -5.96 -23.49 -4.11
CA LYS A 119 -6.30 -24.53 -5.09
C LYS A 119 -6.83 -23.84 -6.33
N PHE A 120 -6.26 -24.19 -7.48
CA PHE A 120 -6.67 -23.68 -8.78
C PHE A 120 -7.32 -24.77 -9.61
N ASP A 121 -8.40 -24.44 -10.28
CA ASP A 121 -8.98 -25.24 -11.35
C ASP A 121 -9.05 -24.38 -12.60
N MET A 122 -8.12 -24.59 -13.53
CA MET A 122 -8.06 -23.86 -14.79
C MET A 122 -9.19 -24.21 -15.75
N LYS A 123 -9.77 -25.42 -15.64
CA LYS A 123 -10.88 -25.86 -16.51
C LYS A 123 -12.16 -25.14 -16.12
N ASN A 124 -12.47 -25.12 -14.83
CA ASN A 124 -13.64 -24.44 -14.29
C ASN A 124 -13.40 -22.96 -13.96
N LYS A 125 -12.17 -22.47 -14.17
CA LYS A 125 -11.72 -21.11 -13.85
C LYS A 125 -12.08 -20.72 -12.41
N THR A 126 -11.72 -21.59 -11.46
CA THR A 126 -11.95 -21.32 -10.04
C THR A 126 -10.65 -21.24 -9.27
N LEU A 127 -10.66 -20.40 -8.24
CA LEU A 127 -9.57 -20.27 -7.29
C LEU A 127 -10.15 -20.28 -5.88
N MET A 128 -9.67 -21.20 -5.06
CA MET A 128 -9.96 -21.22 -3.63
C MET A 128 -8.71 -20.89 -2.85
N LEU A 129 -8.80 -19.90 -1.98
CA LEU A 129 -7.75 -19.47 -1.07
C LEU A 129 -8.22 -19.76 0.36
N SER A 130 -7.39 -20.39 1.17
CA SER A 130 -7.70 -20.67 2.57
C SER A 130 -6.48 -20.45 3.45
N GLY A 131 -6.70 -19.97 4.66
CA GLY A 131 -5.61 -19.86 5.62
C GLY A 131 -6.00 -19.13 6.89
N LYS A 132 -4.96 -18.91 7.70
CA LYS A 132 -5.00 -18.17 8.95
C LYS A 132 -4.31 -16.83 8.79
N SER A 133 -4.83 -15.80 9.45
CA SER A 133 -4.09 -14.54 9.72
C SER A 133 -3.93 -13.58 8.54
N ASN A 134 -5.01 -13.11 7.92
CA ASN A 134 -4.94 -11.89 7.11
C ASN A 134 -4.82 -10.70 8.07
N ALA A 135 -3.79 -9.86 7.88
CA ALA A 135 -3.46 -8.75 8.77
C ALA A 135 -4.63 -7.76 8.91
N TYR A 136 -5.37 -7.56 7.81
CA TYR A 136 -6.62 -6.83 7.80
C TYR A 136 -7.76 -7.59 8.52
N CYS A 137 -8.09 -8.83 8.10
CA CYS A 137 -9.23 -9.56 8.69
C CYS A 137 -9.10 -9.81 10.19
N ARG A 138 -7.88 -10.03 10.71
CA ARG A 138 -7.67 -10.27 12.15
C ARG A 138 -8.11 -9.07 13.00
N LYS A 139 -8.09 -7.85 12.45
CA LYS A 139 -8.43 -6.61 13.15
C LYS A 139 -9.77 -6.00 12.70
N THR A 140 -10.33 -6.45 11.58
CA THR A 140 -11.60 -5.94 11.02
C THR A 140 -12.73 -6.97 10.96
N ALA A 141 -12.41 -8.28 11.12
CA ALA A 141 -13.33 -9.39 10.87
C ALA A 141 -14.03 -9.29 9.50
N ASP A 142 -13.29 -8.83 8.49
CA ASP A 142 -13.72 -8.64 7.11
C ASP A 142 -12.58 -8.96 6.15
N ALA A 143 -12.87 -9.65 5.04
CA ALA A 143 -11.87 -9.99 4.01
C ALA A 143 -12.26 -9.49 2.62
N SER A 144 -13.19 -8.53 2.54
CA SER A 144 -13.74 -8.02 1.28
C SER A 144 -12.66 -7.38 0.42
N MET A 145 -11.73 -6.64 1.02
CA MET A 145 -10.57 -6.08 0.33
C MET A 145 -9.72 -7.14 -0.36
N THR A 146 -9.36 -8.20 0.37
CA THR A 146 -8.55 -9.30 -0.18
C THR A 146 -9.34 -10.11 -1.22
N ALA A 147 -10.64 -10.28 -1.03
CA ALA A 147 -11.50 -10.94 -2.00
C ALA A 147 -11.58 -10.14 -3.30
N GLY A 148 -11.77 -8.81 -3.19
CA GLY A 148 -11.71 -7.88 -4.32
C GLY A 148 -10.36 -7.95 -5.01
N LEU A 149 -9.26 -7.83 -4.26
CA LEU A 149 -7.89 -7.91 -4.79
C LEU A 149 -7.70 -9.16 -5.64
N MET A 150 -7.98 -10.32 -5.08
CA MET A 150 -7.80 -11.59 -5.80
C MET A 150 -8.76 -11.72 -6.98
N SER A 151 -9.98 -11.19 -6.85
CA SER A 151 -10.98 -11.10 -7.91
C SER A 151 -10.45 -10.31 -9.11
N GLY A 152 -9.88 -9.12 -8.90
CA GLY A 152 -9.31 -8.30 -9.96
C GLY A 152 -8.08 -8.93 -10.63
N ILE A 153 -7.20 -9.56 -9.84
CA ILE A 153 -6.02 -10.28 -10.33
C ILE A 153 -6.44 -11.46 -11.21
N PHE A 154 -7.36 -12.28 -10.71
CA PHE A 154 -7.76 -13.50 -11.39
C PHE A 154 -8.61 -13.21 -12.65
N SER A 155 -9.46 -12.18 -12.60
CA SER A 155 -10.18 -11.68 -13.78
C SER A 155 -9.24 -11.32 -14.93
N PHE A 156 -8.09 -10.70 -14.62
CA PHE A 156 -7.08 -10.40 -15.63
C PHE A 156 -6.53 -11.66 -16.30
N PHE A 157 -6.18 -12.69 -15.52
CA PHE A 157 -5.62 -13.93 -16.08
C PHE A 157 -6.66 -14.75 -16.86
N MET A 158 -7.93 -14.69 -16.47
CA MET A 158 -9.00 -15.41 -17.14
C MET A 158 -9.57 -14.65 -18.35
N GLU A 159 -9.19 -13.39 -18.54
CA GLU A 159 -9.71 -12.47 -19.57
C GLU A 159 -11.25 -12.32 -19.50
N GLU A 160 -11.84 -12.46 -18.31
CA GLU A 160 -13.27 -12.31 -18.07
C GLU A 160 -13.53 -11.79 -16.64
N ASN A 161 -14.73 -11.27 -16.38
CA ASN A 161 -15.09 -10.81 -15.04
C ASN A 161 -15.28 -12.01 -14.09
N ILE A 162 -14.35 -12.23 -13.17
CA ILE A 162 -14.48 -13.22 -12.09
C ILE A 162 -14.90 -12.50 -10.82
N GLU A 163 -15.80 -13.09 -10.05
CA GLU A 163 -16.20 -12.58 -8.74
C GLU A 163 -15.70 -13.47 -7.60
N ALA A 164 -15.63 -12.91 -6.40
CA ALA A 164 -15.17 -13.60 -5.21
C ALA A 164 -16.17 -13.50 -4.04
N ASN A 165 -16.31 -14.61 -3.31
CA ASN A 165 -16.98 -14.67 -2.01
C ASN A 165 -15.94 -14.88 -0.92
N ALA A 166 -16.06 -14.12 0.18
CA ALA A 166 -15.28 -14.33 1.38
C ALA A 166 -16.17 -14.98 2.46
N LEU A 167 -15.69 -16.07 3.03
CA LEU A 167 -16.29 -16.77 4.15
C LEU A 167 -15.25 -16.80 5.27
N CYS A 168 -15.32 -15.83 6.17
CA CYS A 168 -14.55 -15.86 7.41
C CYS A 168 -15.53 -16.00 8.57
N LYS A 169 -15.71 -17.23 9.08
CA LYS A 169 -16.62 -17.48 10.23
C LYS A 169 -15.95 -17.11 11.56
N ASN A 170 -14.66 -17.44 11.71
CA ASN A 170 -13.84 -17.12 12.88
C ASN A 170 -12.49 -16.53 12.39
N CYS A 171 -12.43 -15.21 12.11
CA CYS A 171 -11.13 -14.57 11.90
C CYS A 171 -10.39 -14.51 13.24
N PRO A 172 -9.10 -14.91 13.31
CA PRO A 172 -8.17 -15.12 12.18
C PRO A 172 -8.06 -16.57 11.66
N ASP A 173 -8.66 -17.57 12.30
CA ASP A 173 -8.31 -18.99 12.12
C ASP A 173 -8.93 -19.72 10.93
N ASN A 174 -9.98 -19.17 10.31
CA ASN A 174 -10.65 -19.83 9.21
C ASN A 174 -11.29 -18.82 8.26
N CYS A 175 -10.47 -18.24 7.39
CA CYS A 175 -10.98 -17.48 6.26
C CYS A 175 -10.74 -18.22 4.94
N LYS A 176 -11.81 -18.32 4.15
CA LYS A 176 -11.81 -18.86 2.79
C LYS A 176 -12.27 -17.80 1.82
N ILE A 177 -11.55 -17.64 0.71
CA ILE A 177 -11.97 -16.82 -0.42
C ILE A 177 -12.14 -17.74 -1.61
N PHE A 178 -13.32 -17.74 -2.21
CA PHE A 178 -13.64 -18.55 -3.37
C PHE A 178 -13.98 -17.64 -4.55
N LEU A 179 -13.30 -17.87 -5.67
CA LEU A 179 -13.41 -17.13 -6.91
C LEU A 179 -13.99 -18.04 -7.99
N SER A 180 -14.99 -17.57 -8.72
CA SER A 180 -15.64 -18.34 -9.78
C SER A 180 -16.44 -17.43 -10.72
N PRO A 181 -16.52 -17.75 -12.03
CA PRO A 181 -17.42 -17.03 -12.95
C PRO A 181 -18.90 -17.28 -12.63
N LYS A 182 -19.24 -18.31 -11.83
CA LYS A 182 -20.62 -18.62 -11.44
C LYS A 182 -21.15 -17.73 -10.31
N ILE A 183 -20.30 -16.94 -9.67
CA ILE A 183 -20.72 -16.00 -8.62
C ILE A 183 -21.37 -14.79 -9.30
N LYS A 184 -22.55 -14.39 -8.83
CA LYS A 184 -23.26 -13.22 -9.35
C LYS A 184 -22.36 -11.99 -9.35
N GLU A 185 -22.40 -11.23 -10.45
CA GLU A 185 -21.68 -9.97 -10.61
C GLU A 185 -21.94 -9.03 -9.43
N LYS A 186 -20.85 -8.50 -8.88
CA LYS A 186 -20.86 -7.53 -7.77
C LYS A 186 -20.32 -6.19 -8.23
N TYR A 187 -19.29 -6.21 -9.07
CA TYR A 187 -18.59 -5.01 -9.50
C TYR A 187 -17.75 -5.27 -10.74
N ILE A 188 -17.89 -4.44 -11.77
CA ILE A 188 -16.98 -4.39 -12.91
C ILE A 188 -15.99 -3.24 -12.66
N PRO A 189 -14.67 -3.50 -12.62
CA PRO A 189 -13.67 -2.44 -12.52
C PRO A 189 -13.87 -1.42 -13.65
N GLN A 190 -13.90 -0.14 -13.30
CA GLN A 190 -13.87 0.91 -14.32
C GLN A 190 -12.51 0.86 -15.04
N LYS A 191 -12.43 1.33 -16.31
CA LYS A 191 -11.13 1.47 -17.01
C LYS A 191 -10.19 2.30 -16.11
N ILE A 192 -9.25 1.61 -15.47
CA ILE A 192 -8.44 2.20 -14.41
C ILE A 192 -7.46 3.16 -15.05
N LEU A 193 -7.67 4.47 -14.81
CA LEU A 193 -6.75 5.60 -15.05
C LEU A 193 -5.49 5.20 -15.85
N ASN A 194 -5.57 5.30 -17.17
CA ASN A 194 -4.47 4.98 -18.07
C ASN A 194 -3.36 6.04 -18.10
N ASN A 195 -3.56 7.17 -17.42
CA ASN A 195 -2.64 8.31 -17.50
C ASN A 195 -2.12 8.65 -16.10
N VAL A 196 -1.02 8.00 -15.73
CA VAL A 196 -0.04 8.64 -14.84
C VAL A 196 1.29 8.33 -15.50
N GLU A 197 2.00 9.39 -15.89
CA GLU A 197 3.38 9.31 -16.33
C GLU A 197 4.11 8.37 -15.38
N THR A 198 4.74 7.33 -15.92
CA THR A 198 5.80 6.67 -15.19
C THR A 198 6.75 7.79 -14.79
N TYR A 199 6.78 8.16 -13.51
CA TYR A 199 7.77 9.07 -12.97
C TYR A 199 9.11 8.40 -13.20
N GLU A 200 9.69 8.63 -14.37
CA GLU A 200 11.07 8.33 -14.68
C GLU A 200 11.87 9.23 -13.76
N LEU A 201 12.20 8.70 -12.59
CA LEU A 201 13.15 9.32 -11.70
C LEU A 201 14.48 9.33 -12.44
N LYS A 202 14.80 10.46 -13.06
CA LYS A 202 16.19 10.80 -13.36
C LYS A 202 16.89 10.81 -12.01
N GLN A 203 17.62 9.73 -11.72
CA GLN A 203 18.34 9.55 -10.46
C GLN A 203 19.20 10.78 -10.18
N LYS A 204 18.73 11.65 -9.30
CA LYS A 204 19.63 12.45 -8.47
C LYS A 204 19.62 11.75 -7.12
N THR A 205 20.70 11.04 -6.83
CA THR A 205 20.87 10.33 -5.56
C THR A 205 20.81 11.37 -4.43
N PRO A 206 19.76 11.38 -3.58
CA PRO A 206 19.73 12.27 -2.44
C PRO A 206 20.81 11.84 -1.44
N THR A 207 21.62 12.78 -0.96
CA THR A 207 22.73 12.51 -0.03
C THR A 207 22.34 12.68 1.45
N LYS A 208 21.08 13.03 1.76
CA LYS A 208 20.62 13.36 3.11
C LYS A 208 19.46 12.48 3.58
N GLY A 209 19.56 11.97 4.80
CA GLY A 209 18.56 11.14 5.47
C GLY A 209 18.96 9.67 5.57
N PHE A 210 18.05 8.84 6.08
CA PHE A 210 18.25 7.39 6.18
C PHE A 210 17.42 6.67 5.12
N SER A 211 18.00 5.65 4.50
CA SER A 211 17.30 4.70 3.65
C SER A 211 16.55 3.64 4.47
N PHE A 212 15.66 2.88 3.82
CA PHE A 212 15.01 1.73 4.44
C PHE A 212 16.05 0.69 4.92
N GLN A 213 17.06 0.40 4.10
CA GLN A 213 18.19 -0.45 4.44
C GLN A 213 18.97 0.03 5.67
N ASP A 214 19.15 1.33 5.84
CA ASP A 214 19.78 1.85 7.06
C ASP A 214 18.94 1.47 8.29
N PHE A 215 17.62 1.62 8.21
CA PHE A 215 16.73 1.23 9.30
C PHE A 215 16.78 -0.28 9.58
N VAL A 216 16.92 -1.13 8.56
CA VAL A 216 17.14 -2.57 8.72
C VAL A 216 18.50 -2.85 9.37
N LYS A 217 19.58 -2.25 8.85
CA LYS A 217 20.96 -2.39 9.34
C LYS A 217 21.08 -2.00 10.81
N PHE A 218 20.43 -0.90 11.21
CA PHE A 218 20.39 -0.42 12.59
C PHE A 218 19.26 -1.06 13.43
N LYS A 219 18.67 -2.17 12.95
CA LYS A 219 17.64 -2.96 13.64
C LYS A 219 16.41 -2.16 14.10
N LYS A 220 16.15 -1.01 13.46
CA LYS A 220 14.93 -0.22 13.65
C LYS A 220 13.74 -0.87 12.95
N ILE A 221 14.00 -1.49 11.79
CA ILE A 221 13.07 -2.39 11.11
C ILE A 221 13.52 -3.83 11.34
N LYS A 222 12.61 -4.66 11.85
CA LYS A 222 12.77 -6.09 12.02
C LYS A 222 11.95 -6.83 10.97
N ILE A 223 12.57 -7.78 10.29
CA ILE A 223 11.90 -8.67 9.34
C ILE A 223 11.76 -10.02 10.03
N ASN A 224 10.52 -10.50 10.22
CA ASN A 224 10.31 -11.80 10.84
C ASN A 224 10.49 -12.95 9.83
N GLU A 225 10.41 -14.20 10.30
CA GLU A 225 10.56 -15.40 9.46
C GLU A 225 9.50 -15.49 8.33
N ASP A 226 8.30 -14.95 8.56
CA ASP A 226 7.25 -14.84 7.52
C ASP A 226 7.52 -13.71 6.50
N GLY A 227 8.60 -12.95 6.66
CA GLY A 227 8.97 -11.81 5.82
C GLY A 227 8.18 -10.51 6.07
N LYS A 228 7.41 -10.43 7.17
CA LYS A 228 6.69 -9.22 7.59
C LYS A 228 7.67 -8.20 8.17
N ASN A 229 7.46 -6.93 7.82
CA ASN A 229 8.31 -5.81 8.25
C ASN A 229 7.71 -5.10 9.46
N PHE A 230 8.46 -4.97 10.54
CA PHE A 230 8.05 -4.27 11.75
C PHE A 230 8.98 -3.09 12.02
N PHE A 231 8.44 -1.88 12.05
CA PHE A 231 9.15 -0.72 12.56
C PHE A 231 8.87 -0.56 14.04
N GLU A 232 9.90 -0.76 14.87
CA GLU A 232 9.79 -0.95 16.32
C GLU A 232 8.83 -2.12 16.64
N ASN A 233 7.53 -1.84 16.86
CA ASN A 233 6.48 -2.83 17.10
C ASN A 233 5.27 -2.71 16.14
N PHE A 234 5.33 -1.79 15.19
CA PHE A 234 4.25 -1.58 14.23
C PHE A 234 4.53 -2.35 12.95
N LEU A 235 3.56 -3.16 12.52
CA LEU A 235 3.59 -3.77 11.19
C LEU A 235 3.47 -2.65 10.13
N ILE A 236 4.45 -2.60 9.23
CA ILE A 236 4.44 -1.70 8.07
C ILE A 236 4.20 -2.52 6.80
N LEU A 237 3.36 -1.98 5.93
CA LEU A 237 2.95 -2.62 4.68
C LEU A 237 3.57 -1.84 3.51
N PRO A 238 4.17 -2.52 2.53
CA PRO A 238 4.57 -1.87 1.30
C PRO A 238 3.31 -1.54 0.49
N THR A 239 3.23 -0.31 0.01
CA THR A 239 2.17 0.18 -0.87
C THR A 239 2.78 0.99 -2.02
N SER A 240 1.93 1.40 -2.97
CA SER A 240 2.33 2.27 -4.07
C SER A 240 1.49 3.54 -4.03
N PRO A 241 2.01 4.68 -4.51
CA PRO A 241 1.22 5.91 -4.55
C PRO A 241 -0.12 5.77 -5.29
N ARG A 242 -0.13 5.00 -6.38
CA ARG A 242 -1.34 4.72 -7.16
C ARG A 242 -2.40 3.94 -6.37
N PHE A 243 -1.98 3.07 -5.46
CA PHE A 243 -2.90 2.40 -4.54
C PHE A 243 -3.60 3.40 -3.61
N LEU A 244 -2.86 4.40 -3.11
CA LEU A 244 -3.44 5.46 -2.29
C LEU A 244 -4.38 6.35 -3.10
N ASP A 245 -4.00 6.73 -4.32
CA ASP A 245 -4.86 7.52 -5.22
C ASP A 245 -6.22 6.82 -5.44
N LEU A 246 -6.24 5.50 -5.63
CA LEU A 246 -7.47 4.72 -5.77
C LEU A 246 -8.34 4.74 -4.52
N ILE A 247 -7.74 4.57 -3.33
CA ILE A 247 -8.48 4.68 -2.07
C ILE A 247 -9.12 6.06 -1.96
N ILE A 248 -8.34 7.12 -2.18
CA ILE A 248 -8.81 8.50 -2.04
C ILE A 248 -9.94 8.76 -3.03
N LYS A 249 -9.76 8.38 -4.30
CA LYS A 249 -10.79 8.50 -5.32
C LYS A 249 -12.09 7.83 -4.89
N LYS A 250 -12.02 6.59 -4.42
CA LYS A 250 -13.21 5.83 -4.00
C LYS A 250 -13.90 6.46 -2.80
N TYR A 251 -13.14 7.02 -1.86
CA TYR A 251 -13.70 7.74 -0.73
C TYR A 251 -14.33 9.07 -1.14
N GLN A 252 -13.74 9.81 -2.08
CA GLN A 252 -14.31 11.01 -2.67
C GLN A 252 -15.61 10.72 -3.42
N ASP A 253 -15.61 9.72 -4.31
CA ASP A 253 -16.77 9.28 -5.10
C ASP A 253 -17.95 8.82 -4.20
N ASN A 254 -17.69 8.50 -2.92
CA ASN A 254 -18.68 8.09 -1.93
C ASN A 254 -18.99 9.15 -0.85
N ASN A 255 -18.46 10.37 -0.97
CA ASN A 255 -18.59 11.45 0.03
C ASN A 255 -18.07 11.09 1.43
N LEU A 256 -16.91 10.40 1.49
CA LEU A 256 -16.27 9.90 2.72
C LEU A 256 -14.87 10.48 2.94
N GLU A 257 -14.48 11.54 2.21
CA GLU A 257 -13.15 12.14 2.30
C GLU A 257 -12.81 12.61 3.72
N ASN A 258 -13.80 13.18 4.43
CA ASN A 258 -13.60 13.61 5.82
C ASN A 258 -13.29 12.44 6.74
N GLU A 259 -14.02 11.33 6.62
CA GLU A 259 -13.80 10.11 7.39
C GLU A 259 -12.43 9.49 7.09
N LEU A 260 -11.98 9.53 5.83
CA LEU A 260 -10.64 9.10 5.43
C LEU A 260 -9.56 9.93 6.16
N ASN A 261 -9.62 11.26 6.03
CA ASN A 261 -8.64 12.18 6.60
C ASN A 261 -8.60 12.10 8.13
N LEU A 262 -9.77 12.02 8.78
CA LEU A 262 -9.87 11.85 10.23
C LEU A 262 -9.25 10.53 10.70
N ALA A 263 -9.52 9.43 9.99
CA ALA A 263 -8.97 8.13 10.35
C ALA A 263 -7.43 8.10 10.24
N ILE A 264 -6.88 8.68 9.17
CA ILE A 264 -5.43 8.80 8.97
C ILE A 264 -4.81 9.61 10.10
N ARG A 265 -5.29 10.84 10.34
CA ARG A 265 -4.77 11.75 11.36
C ARG A 265 -4.85 11.16 12.77
N ASN A 266 -5.97 10.51 13.11
CA ASN A 266 -6.14 9.88 14.42
C ASN A 266 -5.20 8.67 14.59
N SER A 267 -4.99 7.88 13.53
CA SER A 267 -4.11 6.72 13.57
C SER A 267 -2.65 7.14 13.71
N THR A 268 -2.17 8.09 12.92
CA THR A 268 -0.79 8.59 13.03
C THR A 268 -0.54 9.32 14.35
N ASN A 269 -1.54 10.00 14.92
CA ASN A 269 -1.43 10.54 16.28
C ASN A 269 -1.21 9.45 17.33
N LYS A 270 -1.99 8.35 17.28
CA LYS A 270 -1.84 7.21 18.20
C LYS A 270 -0.49 6.52 18.04
N ILE A 271 -0.03 6.33 16.81
CA ILE A 271 1.30 5.78 16.51
C ILE A 271 2.38 6.71 17.04
N GLY A 272 2.26 8.02 16.80
CA GLY A 272 3.18 9.06 17.25
C GLY A 272 3.39 9.05 18.76
N LYS A 273 2.33 8.82 19.55
CA LYS A 273 2.44 8.74 21.02
C LYS A 273 3.37 7.62 21.48
N THR A 274 3.46 6.54 20.71
CA THR A 274 4.40 5.45 20.99
C THR A 274 5.79 5.80 20.47
N LEU A 275 5.90 6.30 19.25
CA LEU A 275 7.18 6.56 18.59
C LEU A 275 7.97 7.73 19.19
N PHE A 276 7.29 8.75 19.70
CA PHE A 276 7.89 9.99 20.19
C PHE A 276 7.81 10.13 21.72
N ASN A 277 7.50 9.04 22.42
CA ASN A 277 7.39 9.05 23.87
C ASN A 277 8.71 9.52 24.51
N ASN A 278 8.63 10.39 25.51
CA ASN A 278 9.77 10.97 26.24
C ASN A 278 10.79 11.74 25.37
N GLN A 279 10.43 12.19 24.17
CA GLN A 279 11.28 13.01 23.29
C GLN A 279 10.81 14.46 23.29
N ASN A 280 11.76 15.40 23.28
CA ASN A 280 11.41 16.81 23.03
C ASN A 280 11.02 17.03 21.57
N ASN A 281 10.35 18.15 21.27
CA ASN A 281 9.81 18.39 19.93
C ASN A 281 10.89 18.32 18.82
N ASN A 282 12.11 18.82 19.07
CA ASN A 282 13.17 18.81 18.07
C ASN A 282 13.63 17.37 17.76
N GLN A 283 13.82 16.54 18.78
CA GLN A 283 14.15 15.13 18.62
C GLN A 283 13.03 14.36 17.89
N SER A 284 11.78 14.62 18.24
CA SER A 284 10.62 14.00 17.61
C SER A 284 10.47 14.39 16.14
N LEU A 285 10.69 15.67 15.80
CA LEU A 285 10.70 16.15 14.42
C LEU A 285 11.83 15.51 13.61
N GLN A 286 13.05 15.45 14.15
CA GLN A 286 14.16 14.81 13.47
C GLN A 286 13.88 13.31 13.23
N LYS A 287 13.31 12.61 14.22
CA LYS A 287 12.88 11.21 14.06
C LYS A 287 11.80 11.08 12.98
N LEU A 288 10.84 12.00 12.91
CA LEU A 288 9.80 12.03 11.88
C LEU A 288 10.40 12.18 10.47
N GLN A 289 11.37 13.10 10.28
CA GLN A 289 12.08 13.27 9.00
C GLN A 289 12.76 11.98 8.56
N HIS A 290 13.45 11.30 9.48
CA HIS A 290 14.09 10.02 9.21
C HIS A 290 13.10 8.93 8.84
N ILE A 291 11.95 8.84 9.53
CA ILE A 291 10.89 7.88 9.21
C ILE A 291 10.36 8.10 7.79
N TYR A 292 10.03 9.34 7.42
CA TYR A 292 9.51 9.65 6.09
C TYR A 292 10.51 9.31 4.99
N SER A 293 11.77 9.67 5.20
CA SER A 293 12.87 9.35 4.28
C SER A 293 13.03 7.83 4.12
N ALA A 294 13.09 7.09 5.23
CA ALA A 294 13.27 5.65 5.22
C ALA A 294 12.05 4.90 4.66
N PHE A 295 10.85 5.45 4.78
CA PHE A 295 9.61 4.83 4.29
C PHE A 295 9.30 5.22 2.83
N GLY A 296 10.15 6.01 2.18
CA GLY A 296 10.01 6.38 0.77
C GLY A 296 9.01 7.51 0.50
N TRP A 297 8.54 8.21 1.55
CA TRP A 297 7.58 9.32 1.47
C TRP A 297 8.17 10.63 0.92
N GLY A 298 9.42 10.61 0.46
CA GLY A 298 10.18 11.78 0.05
C GLY A 298 11.19 12.22 1.11
N HIS A 299 12.04 13.19 0.77
CA HIS A 299 12.90 13.86 1.74
C HIS A 299 12.11 14.99 2.38
N VAL A 300 11.86 14.87 3.69
CA VAL A 300 11.09 15.84 4.45
C VAL A 300 12.03 16.65 5.31
N ASP A 301 12.07 17.96 5.08
CA ASP A 301 12.74 18.92 5.95
C ASP A 301 11.69 19.78 6.67
N ILE A 302 11.91 20.06 7.95
CA ILE A 302 10.94 20.69 8.84
C ILE A 302 11.61 21.86 9.55
N THR A 303 11.21 23.06 9.18
CA THR A 303 11.71 24.30 9.77
C THR A 303 10.68 24.85 10.75
N LYS A 304 11.12 25.11 11.98
CA LYS A 304 10.30 25.72 13.04
C LYS A 304 10.50 27.23 13.07
N GLY A 305 9.41 27.98 12.89
CA GLY A 305 9.35 29.42 13.14
C GLY A 305 8.01 29.79 13.77
N LYS A 306 7.47 30.97 13.43
CA LYS A 306 6.06 31.34 13.74
C LYS A 306 5.06 30.31 13.18
N LYS A 307 5.43 29.67 12.08
CA LYS A 307 4.74 28.56 11.43
C LYS A 307 5.68 27.36 11.36
N LEU A 308 5.12 26.17 11.20
CA LEU A 308 5.87 24.99 10.82
C LEU A 308 5.90 24.91 9.30
N ILE A 309 7.09 24.94 8.73
CA ILE A 309 7.30 24.83 7.29
C ILE A 309 7.87 23.45 7.00
N ILE A 310 7.22 22.70 6.12
CA ILE A 310 7.64 21.37 5.72
C ILE A 310 7.94 21.38 4.23
N ASN A 311 9.22 21.25 3.89
CA ASN A 311 9.67 21.08 2.52
C ASN A 311 9.74 19.60 2.22
N VAL A 312 9.14 19.18 1.11
CA VAL A 312 9.16 17.80 0.66
C VAL A 312 9.75 17.76 -0.73
N ASP A 313 10.88 17.07 -0.87
CA ASP A 313 11.48 16.71 -2.15
C ASP A 313 11.23 15.24 -2.46
N GLU A 314 11.32 14.87 -3.74
CA GLU A 314 11.07 13.51 -4.22
C GLU A 314 9.68 13.00 -3.82
N ILE A 315 8.67 13.86 -3.93
CA ILE A 315 7.27 13.56 -3.59
C ILE A 315 6.81 12.30 -4.33
N PRO A 316 6.40 11.24 -3.61
CA PRO A 316 5.88 10.04 -4.26
C PRO A 316 4.38 10.16 -4.61
N PHE A 317 3.67 11.19 -4.14
CA PHE A 317 2.22 11.32 -4.24
C PHE A 317 1.77 12.35 -5.30
N SER A 318 0.66 12.03 -5.96
CA SER A 318 0.04 12.93 -6.94
C SER A 318 -0.71 14.07 -6.24
N LYS A 319 -1.27 15.01 -7.01
CA LYS A 319 -2.19 16.02 -6.45
C LYS A 319 -3.41 15.38 -5.76
N GLN A 320 -3.85 14.22 -6.25
CA GLN A 320 -4.97 13.49 -5.66
C GLN A 320 -4.62 12.92 -4.28
N SER A 321 -3.36 12.53 -4.05
CA SER A 321 -2.89 11.97 -2.78
C SER A 321 -2.29 12.96 -1.79
N GLU A 322 -2.30 14.26 -2.10
CA GLU A 322 -1.84 15.31 -1.18
C GLU A 322 -2.57 15.29 0.17
N ASN A 323 -3.90 15.20 0.15
CA ASN A 323 -4.70 15.22 1.39
C ASN A 323 -4.39 14.03 2.30
N TYR A 324 -4.02 12.89 1.73
CA TYR A 324 -3.56 11.72 2.49
C TYR A 324 -2.24 12.04 3.21
N PHE A 325 -1.26 12.56 2.48
CA PHE A 325 0.03 12.96 3.05
C PHE A 325 -0.12 14.04 4.14
N ILE A 326 -0.96 15.05 3.88
CA ILE A 326 -1.26 16.13 4.82
C ILE A 326 -1.91 15.57 6.09
N SER A 327 -2.92 14.71 5.97
CA SER A 327 -3.58 14.09 7.12
C SER A 327 -2.61 13.19 7.90
N HIS A 328 -1.75 12.47 7.19
CA HIS A 328 -0.73 11.59 7.78
C HIS A 328 0.27 12.38 8.62
N ILE A 329 0.83 13.47 8.08
CA ILE A 329 1.80 14.31 8.81
C ILE A 329 1.13 15.09 9.94
N LEU A 330 -0.09 15.60 9.74
CA LEU A 330 -0.84 16.33 10.77
C LEU A 330 -1.02 15.50 12.04
N GLY A 331 -1.33 14.21 11.93
CA GLY A 331 -1.52 13.39 13.14
C GLY A 331 -0.23 13.20 13.95
N PHE A 332 0.92 13.08 13.27
CA PHE A 332 2.21 13.08 13.96
C PHE A 332 2.52 14.43 14.59
N LEU A 333 2.32 15.54 13.88
CA LEU A 333 2.52 16.87 14.43
C LEU A 333 1.60 17.13 15.63
N ASP A 334 0.34 16.68 15.57
CA ASP A 334 -0.60 16.77 16.70
C ASP A 334 -0.05 16.10 17.95
N CYS A 335 0.63 14.96 17.77
CA CYS A 335 1.27 14.25 18.86
C CYS A 335 2.49 15.01 19.39
N ILE A 336 3.37 15.46 18.50
CA ILE A 336 4.64 16.11 18.85
C ILE A 336 4.40 17.41 19.62
N TYR A 337 3.35 18.16 19.26
CA TYR A 337 3.03 19.44 19.88
C TYR A 337 1.94 19.34 20.96
N ALA A 338 1.38 18.16 21.19
CA ALA A 338 0.28 17.90 22.13
C ALA A 338 -0.96 18.81 21.92
N LYS A 339 -1.22 19.23 20.69
CA LYS A 339 -2.39 20.07 20.31
C LYS A 339 -2.75 19.86 18.85
N LYS A 340 -3.96 20.27 18.45
CA LYS A 340 -4.40 20.17 17.05
C LYS A 340 -3.73 21.23 16.17
N ILE A 341 -2.86 20.76 15.29
CA ILE A 341 -2.19 21.54 14.26
C ILE A 341 -3.15 21.80 13.09
N LYS A 342 -3.12 23.01 12.54
CA LYS A 342 -3.91 23.38 11.36
C LYS A 342 -3.02 23.43 10.14
N PHE A 343 -3.44 22.76 9.07
CA PHE A 343 -2.85 22.97 7.75
C PHE A 343 -3.32 24.31 7.19
N GLU A 344 -2.40 25.08 6.62
CA GLU A 344 -2.72 26.39 6.02
C GLU A 344 -2.68 26.34 4.50
N ASN A 345 -1.56 25.89 3.93
CA ASN A 345 -1.38 25.87 2.48
C ASN A 345 -0.31 24.87 2.02
N ILE A 346 -0.37 24.56 0.73
CA ILE A 346 0.67 23.84 -0.01
C ILE A 346 1.04 24.65 -1.25
N LYS A 347 2.34 24.82 -1.49
CA LYS A 347 2.89 25.41 -2.72
C LYS A 347 3.75 24.37 -3.42
N ARG A 348 3.34 23.94 -4.62
CA ARG A 348 4.17 23.09 -5.48
C ARG A 348 5.13 23.94 -6.31
N TYR A 349 6.39 23.51 -6.39
CA TYR A 349 7.37 24.14 -7.28
C TYR A 349 7.52 23.36 -8.57
N ASN A 350 7.37 22.04 -8.51
CA ASN A 350 7.32 21.14 -9.65
C ASN A 350 6.53 19.86 -9.29
N THR A 351 6.59 18.85 -10.15
CA THR A 351 5.93 17.56 -9.93
C THR A 351 6.47 16.78 -8.73
N ASN A 352 7.73 17.01 -8.34
CA ASN A 352 8.46 16.25 -7.34
C ASN A 352 8.77 17.03 -6.05
N SER A 353 8.45 18.33 -5.95
CA SER A 353 8.70 19.11 -4.74
C SER A 353 7.59 20.10 -4.35
N ALA A 354 7.40 20.27 -3.05
CA ALA A 354 6.40 21.17 -2.47
C ALA A 354 6.81 21.68 -1.07
N THR A 355 6.32 22.86 -0.72
CA THR A 355 6.35 23.40 0.64
C THR A 355 4.95 23.41 1.22
N LEU A 356 4.81 22.88 2.43
CA LEU A 356 3.58 22.88 3.20
C LEU A 356 3.75 23.78 4.42
N SER A 357 2.74 24.60 4.73
CA SER A 357 2.73 25.43 5.92
C SER A 357 1.66 24.98 6.90
N PHE A 358 2.02 24.93 8.18
CA PHE A 358 1.14 24.56 9.27
C PHE A 358 1.20 25.59 10.41
N CYS A 359 0.06 25.83 11.03
CA CYS A 359 -0.07 26.63 12.22
C CYS A 359 -0.18 25.71 13.45
N PRO A 360 0.85 25.67 14.31
CA PRO A 360 0.84 24.81 15.48
C PRO A 360 -0.17 25.23 16.52
#